data_AF-A0A6G3MEP5-F1
#
_entry.id   AF-A0A6G3MEP5-F1
#
_cell.length_a   1.000
_cell.length_b   1.000
_cell.length_c   1.000
_cell.angle_alpha   90.00
_cell.angle_beta   90.00
_cell.angle_gamma   90.00
#
_symmetry.space_group_name_H-M   'P 1'
#
loop_
_entity.id
_entity.type
_entity.pdbx_description
1 polymer ?
#
loop_
_entity_poly.entity_id
_entity_poly.type
_entity_poly.pdbx_seq_one_letter_code
_entity_poly.pdbx_strand_id
1 'polypeptide(L)'
;MNTNKSVRVLEKDNLFVLRGSWVFHIHSFILKDISSYRKYCGSSVRDLVRAIRNKMSHFNDSPEELKKYFEENPSNILKYFSDIFPKFMTHIYVSAIALGFNKEGTFRHYFKP
;
A
#
# COMPACT_ATOMS: atom_id res chain seq x y z
N MET A 1 -10.98 -2.78 -20.58
CA MET A 1 -10.42 -2.95 -19.22
C MET A 1 -11.03 -1.91 -18.29
N ASN A 2 -11.53 -2.37 -17.15
CA ASN A 2 -12.50 -1.71 -16.27
C ASN A 2 -11.82 -0.82 -15.22
N THR A 3 -10.86 0.02 -15.64
CA THR A 3 -9.95 0.76 -14.75
C THR A 3 -10.70 1.63 -13.73
N ASN A 4 -11.93 2.05 -14.07
CA ASN A 4 -12.78 2.83 -13.18
C ASN A 4 -13.41 1.98 -12.06
N LYS A 5 -13.84 0.75 -12.34
CA LYS A 5 -14.48 -0.12 -11.33
C LYS A 5 -13.49 -0.54 -10.25
N SER A 6 -12.29 -0.96 -10.64
CA SER A 6 -11.28 -1.44 -9.68
C SER A 6 -10.85 -0.36 -8.71
N VAL A 7 -10.61 0.86 -9.22
CA VAL A 7 -10.26 2.01 -8.37
C VAL A 7 -11.44 2.39 -7.48
N ARG A 8 -12.67 2.44 -8.00
CA ARG A 8 -13.86 2.75 -7.18
C ARG A 8 -14.07 1.77 -6.03
N VAL A 9 -13.88 0.47 -6.25
CA VAL A 9 -13.98 -0.54 -5.19
C VAL A 9 -12.88 -0.36 -4.15
N LEU A 10 -11.66 -0.02 -4.60
CA LEU A 10 -10.52 0.18 -3.72
C LEU A 10 -10.60 1.47 -2.90
N GLU A 11 -11.17 2.53 -3.44
CA GLU A 11 -11.34 3.82 -2.76
C GLU A 11 -12.59 3.87 -1.85
N LYS A 12 -13.40 2.80 -1.84
CA LYS A 12 -14.53 2.69 -0.90
C LYS A 12 -14.01 2.76 0.53
N ASP A 13 -14.66 3.54 1.38
CA ASP A 13 -14.33 3.69 2.80
C ASP A 13 -12.88 4.17 3.08
N ASN A 14 -12.24 4.83 2.10
CA ASN A 14 -10.85 5.29 2.17
C ASN A 14 -10.52 6.09 3.45
N LEU A 15 -11.43 6.96 3.91
CA LEU A 15 -11.24 7.74 5.14
C LEU A 15 -11.05 6.84 6.37
N PHE A 16 -11.74 5.71 6.43
CA PHE A 16 -11.60 4.76 7.54
C PHE A 16 -10.36 3.90 7.40
N VAL A 17 -10.02 3.49 6.17
CA VAL A 17 -8.84 2.67 5.87
C VAL A 17 -7.55 3.45 6.12
N LEU A 18 -7.52 4.72 5.72
CA LEU A 18 -6.35 5.61 5.76
C LEU A 18 -6.31 6.53 6.99
N ARG A 19 -7.31 6.41 7.88
CA ARG A 19 -7.48 7.28 9.06
C ARG A 19 -7.51 8.77 8.65
N GLY A 20 -8.28 9.09 7.62
CA GLY A 20 -8.31 10.38 6.94
C GLY A 20 -7.31 10.43 5.79
N SER A 21 -6.05 10.73 6.09
CA SER A 21 -4.98 10.83 5.09
C SER A 21 -3.69 10.20 5.61
N TRP A 22 -3.14 9.24 4.86
CA TRP A 22 -2.01 8.42 5.32
C TRP A 22 -0.72 9.23 5.52
N VAL A 23 -0.59 10.40 4.88
CA VAL A 23 0.57 11.29 5.04
C VAL A 23 0.72 11.84 6.46
N PHE A 24 -0.36 11.90 7.24
CA PHE A 24 -0.33 12.39 8.61
C PHE A 24 0.06 11.33 9.65
N HIS A 25 0.07 10.06 9.27
CA HIS A 25 0.26 8.94 10.21
C HIS A 25 1.60 8.23 10.05
N ILE A 26 2.42 8.62 9.07
CA ILE A 26 3.73 8.02 8.82
C ILE A 26 4.86 8.97 9.25
N HIS A 27 6.01 8.40 9.62
CA HIS A 27 7.20 9.18 9.93
C HIS A 27 7.61 10.08 8.76
N SER A 28 7.98 11.31 9.08
CA SER A 28 8.30 12.35 8.10
C SER A 28 9.47 11.99 7.19
N PHE A 29 10.49 11.29 7.69
CA PHE A 29 11.64 10.86 6.87
C PHE A 29 11.23 9.81 5.82
N ILE A 30 10.34 8.89 6.17
CA ILE A 30 9.76 7.91 5.23
C ILE A 30 8.90 8.64 4.20
N LEU A 31 8.04 9.58 4.63
CA LEU A 31 7.21 10.38 3.74
C LEU A 31 8.06 11.15 2.71
N LYS A 32 9.16 11.75 3.17
CA LYS A 32 10.12 12.48 2.32
C LYS A 32 10.75 11.54 1.29
N ASP A 33 11.17 10.35 1.70
CA ASP A 33 11.76 9.36 0.79
C ASP A 33 10.75 8.89 -0.26
N ILE A 34 9.55 8.44 0.13
CA ILE A 34 8.57 7.94 -0.83
C ILE A 34 8.11 9.04 -1.80
N SER A 35 8.02 10.29 -1.35
CA SER A 35 7.51 11.41 -2.16
C SER A 35 8.58 12.08 -3.04
N SER A 36 9.84 11.65 -2.92
CA SER A 36 10.98 12.27 -3.63
C SER A 36 10.86 12.17 -5.15
N TYR A 37 10.43 11.02 -5.67
CA TYR A 37 10.33 10.77 -7.12
C TYR A 37 8.91 10.86 -7.66
N ARG A 38 7.89 10.81 -6.80
CA ARG A 38 6.49 10.79 -7.23
C ARG A 38 5.58 11.45 -6.21
N LYS A 39 4.67 12.28 -6.72
CA LYS A 39 3.54 12.81 -5.94
C LYS A 39 2.46 11.75 -5.81
N TYR A 40 1.97 11.57 -4.59
CA TYR A 40 0.86 10.68 -4.26
C TYR A 40 -0.25 11.46 -3.57
N CYS A 41 -1.49 11.04 -3.76
CA CYS A 41 -2.64 11.57 -3.04
C CYS A 41 -2.76 10.88 -1.66
N GLY A 42 -2.62 11.66 -0.59
CA GLY A 42 -2.70 11.18 0.79
C GLY A 42 -4.03 10.56 1.21
N SER A 43 -5.11 10.87 0.49
CA SER A 43 -6.45 10.32 0.73
C SER A 43 -6.83 9.18 -0.22
N SER A 44 -5.89 8.69 -1.04
CA SER A 44 -6.14 7.59 -1.99
C SER A 44 -5.51 6.28 -1.51
N VAL A 45 -6.35 5.25 -1.40
CA VAL A 45 -5.92 3.87 -1.05
C VAL A 45 -5.05 3.32 -2.17
N ARG A 46 -5.43 3.57 -3.43
CA ARG A 46 -4.63 3.18 -4.59
C ARG A 46 -3.23 3.79 -4.52
N ASP A 47 -3.13 5.07 -4.19
CA ASP A 47 -1.84 5.76 -4.15
C ASP A 47 -0.98 5.28 -2.98
N LEU A 48 -1.58 4.90 -1.85
CA LEU A 48 -0.86 4.22 -0.77
C LEU A 48 -0.27 2.87 -1.23
N VAL A 49 -1.09 2.02 -1.87
CA VAL A 49 -0.62 0.74 -2.44
C VAL A 49 0.53 0.97 -3.43
N ARG A 50 0.42 2.01 -4.27
CA ARG A 50 1.47 2.37 -5.22
C ARG A 50 2.74 2.83 -4.52
N ALA A 51 2.64 3.64 -3.47
CA ALA A 51 3.78 4.12 -2.69
C ALA A 51 4.53 2.94 -2.05
N ILE A 52 3.81 2.02 -1.40
CA ILE A 52 4.38 0.81 -0.80
C ILE A 52 5.08 -0.04 -1.85
N ARG A 53 4.38 -0.38 -2.95
CA ARG A 53 4.95 -1.17 -4.05
C ARG A 53 6.19 -0.53 -4.64
N ASN A 54 6.16 0.77 -4.89
CA ASN A 54 7.31 1.51 -5.43
C ASN A 54 8.49 1.46 -4.46
N LYS A 55 8.23 1.68 -3.16
CA LYS A 55 9.29 1.69 -2.18
C LYS A 55 9.93 0.32 -2.00
N MET A 56 9.13 -0.75 -1.97
CA MET A 56 9.65 -2.13 -1.93
C MET A 56 10.46 -2.49 -3.18
N SER A 57 9.97 -2.11 -4.36
CA SER A 57 10.65 -2.42 -5.64
C SER A 57 11.99 -1.68 -5.79
N HIS A 58 12.11 -0.48 -5.23
CA HIS A 58 13.30 0.35 -5.29
C HIS A 58 14.01 0.44 -3.93
N PHE A 59 13.85 -0.59 -3.09
CA PHE A 59 14.40 -0.57 -1.74
C PHE A 59 15.93 -0.47 -1.77
N ASN A 60 16.58 -1.15 -2.72
CA ASN A 60 18.03 -1.11 -2.90
C ASN A 60 18.58 0.28 -3.26
N ASP A 61 17.75 1.14 -3.86
CA ASP A 61 18.10 2.52 -4.21
C ASP A 61 17.85 3.51 -3.05
N SER A 62 17.37 3.03 -1.91
CA SER A 62 17.06 3.87 -0.75
C SER A 62 18.31 4.32 -0.01
N PRO A 63 18.23 5.44 0.74
CA PRO A 63 19.28 5.83 1.68
C PRO A 63 19.57 4.73 2.70
N GLU A 64 20.84 4.59 3.09
CA GLU A 64 21.30 3.57 4.04
C GLU A 64 20.56 3.63 5.39
N GLU A 65 20.25 4.85 5.86
CA GLU A 65 19.47 5.06 7.08
C GLU A 65 18.06 4.44 6.98
N LEU A 66 17.41 4.59 5.83
CA LEU A 66 16.09 4.01 5.58
C LEU A 66 16.17 2.48 5.54
N LYS A 67 17.21 1.92 4.91
CA LYS A 67 17.39 0.47 4.85
C LYS A 67 17.63 -0.14 6.21
N LYS A 68 18.50 0.49 7.02
CA LYS A 68 18.74 0.10 8.41
C LYS A 68 17.48 0.17 9.27
N TYR A 69 16.66 1.21 9.09
CA TYR A 69 15.38 1.32 9.78
C TYR A 69 14.43 0.14 9.47
N PHE A 70 14.46 -0.35 8.22
CA PHE A 70 13.70 -1.53 7.80
C PHE A 70 14.48 -2.85 7.94
N GLU A 71 15.59 -2.86 8.69
CA GLU A 71 16.41 -4.06 8.94
C GLU A 71 16.90 -4.73 7.64
N GLU A 72 17.24 -3.94 6.63
CA GLU A 72 17.65 -4.44 5.30
C GLU A 72 16.60 -5.36 4.63
N ASN A 73 15.34 -5.33 5.08
CA ASN A 73 14.28 -6.19 4.57
C ASN A 73 13.13 -5.37 3.96
N PRO A 74 12.91 -5.40 2.64
CA PRO A 74 11.84 -4.65 2.00
C PRO A 74 10.43 -5.07 2.47
N SER A 75 10.26 -6.30 2.99
CA SER A 75 8.98 -6.77 3.53
C SER A 75 8.57 -5.99 4.79
N ASN A 76 9.53 -5.44 5.54
CA ASN A 76 9.26 -4.64 6.73
C ASN A 76 8.56 -3.31 6.38
N ILE A 77 8.63 -2.85 5.13
CA ILE A 77 7.85 -1.70 4.66
C ILE A 77 6.36 -2.00 4.74
N LEU A 78 5.91 -3.13 4.17
CA LEU A 78 4.50 -3.51 4.22
C LEU A 78 4.02 -3.71 5.67
N LYS A 79 4.87 -4.30 6.51
CA LYS A 79 4.60 -4.46 7.94
C LYS A 79 4.37 -3.10 8.61
N TYR A 80 5.30 -2.15 8.43
CA TYR A 80 5.20 -0.80 8.97
C TYR A 80 3.88 -0.11 8.61
N PHE A 81 3.48 -0.16 7.33
CA PHE A 81 2.20 0.41 6.90
C PHE A 81 0.99 -0.35 7.47
N SER A 82 1.07 -1.68 7.58
CA SER A 82 -0.01 -2.51 8.13
C SER A 82 -0.23 -2.26 9.63
N ASP A 83 0.85 -2.00 10.37
CA ASP A 83 0.80 -1.67 11.80
C ASP A 83 0.14 -0.29 12.03
N ILE A 84 0.36 0.68 11.13
CA ILE A 84 -0.26 2.03 11.20
C ILE A 84 -1.73 2.02 10.76
N PHE A 85 -2.05 1.22 9.74
CA PHE A 85 -3.36 1.12 9.10
C PHE A 85 -3.93 -0.30 9.27
N PRO A 86 -4.47 -0.65 10.46
CA PRO A 86 -4.87 -2.02 10.77
C PRO A 86 -5.98 -2.58 9.85
N LYS A 87 -6.78 -1.71 9.23
CA LYS A 87 -7.83 -2.10 8.28
C LYS A 87 -7.32 -2.30 6.84
N PHE A 88 -6.08 -1.91 6.55
CA PHE A 88 -5.54 -1.86 5.20
C PHE A 88 -5.55 -3.23 4.52
N MET A 89 -4.92 -4.24 5.14
CA MET A 89 -4.79 -5.57 4.52
C MET A 89 -6.15 -6.24 4.29
N THR A 90 -7.04 -6.19 5.28
CA THR A 90 -8.41 -6.72 5.15
C THR A 90 -9.17 -6.01 4.04
N HIS A 91 -9.04 -4.68 3.93
CA HIS A 91 -9.68 -3.91 2.86
C HIS A 91 -9.18 -4.34 1.47
N ILE A 92 -7.87 -4.43 1.27
CA ILE A 92 -7.29 -4.90 0.00
C ILE A 92 -7.81 -6.30 -0.35
N TYR A 93 -7.84 -7.21 0.62
CA TYR A 93 -8.32 -8.58 0.44
C TYR A 93 -9.80 -8.63 0.00
N VAL A 94 -10.67 -7.91 0.72
CA VAL A 94 -12.11 -7.84 0.40
C VAL A 94 -12.35 -7.16 -0.95
N SER A 95 -11.63 -6.07 -1.25
CA SER A 95 -11.71 -5.40 -2.55
C SER A 95 -11.31 -6.34 -3.69
N ALA A 96 -10.27 -7.15 -3.52
CA ALA A 96 -9.83 -8.10 -4.54
C ALA A 96 -10.89 -9.20 -4.79
N ILE A 97 -11.56 -9.70 -3.74
CA ILE A 97 -12.69 -10.64 -3.88
C ILE A 97 -13.85 -9.96 -4.62
N ALA A 98 -14.23 -8.74 -4.24
CA ALA A 98 -15.32 -8.00 -4.87
C ALA A 98 -15.07 -7.72 -6.36
N LEU A 99 -13.79 -7.66 -6.76
CA LEU A 99 -13.37 -7.51 -8.16
C LEU A 99 -13.27 -8.84 -8.92
N GLY A 100 -13.40 -9.98 -8.22
CA GLY A 100 -13.32 -11.31 -8.82
C GLY A 100 -11.88 -11.82 -8.99
N PHE A 101 -10.88 -11.14 -8.41
CA PHE A 101 -9.47 -11.54 -8.53
C PHE A 101 -9.21 -12.91 -7.90
N ASN A 102 -10.01 -13.32 -6.92
CA ASN A 102 -9.96 -14.67 -6.36
C ASN A 102 -10.24 -15.79 -7.39
N LYS A 103 -10.87 -15.48 -8.53
CA LYS A 103 -11.13 -16.42 -9.62
C LYS A 103 -10.01 -16.42 -10.67
N GLU A 104 -9.25 -15.33 -10.77
CA GLU A 104 -8.15 -15.15 -11.72
C GLU A 104 -6.95 -16.03 -11.35
N GLY A 105 -6.35 -16.68 -12.34
CA GLY A 105 -5.24 -17.62 -12.11
C GLY A 105 -4.06 -17.00 -11.36
N THR A 106 -3.71 -15.75 -11.70
CA THR A 106 -2.58 -15.01 -11.13
C THR A 106 -2.72 -14.70 -9.64
N PHE A 107 -3.94 -14.54 -9.13
CA PHE A 107 -4.17 -14.17 -7.73
C PHE A 107 -4.72 -15.30 -6.88
N ARG A 108 -5.08 -16.43 -7.49
CA ARG A 108 -5.78 -17.53 -6.84
C ARG A 108 -5.06 -18.07 -5.59
N HIS A 109 -3.72 -18.05 -5.56
CA HIS A 109 -2.94 -18.53 -4.41
C HIS A 109 -3.10 -17.66 -3.15
N TYR A 110 -3.51 -16.40 -3.27
CA TYR A 110 -3.77 -15.54 -2.11
C TYR A 110 -5.11 -15.81 -1.41
N PHE A 111 -6.00 -16.61 -2.01
CA PHE A 111 -7.35 -16.87 -1.51
C PHE A 111 -7.61 -18.33 -1.16
N LYS A 112 -6.61 -19.18 -1.31
CA LYS A 112 -6.67 -20.59 -0.90
C LYS A 112 -6.13 -20.74 0.53
N PRO A 113 -6.75 -21.59 1.37
CA PRO A 113 -6.19 -21.97 2.67
C PRO A 113 -4.83 -22.67 2.53
#